data_AF-A0A2M8KGF1-F1
#
_entry.id   AF-A0A2M8KGF1-F1
#
_cell.length_a   1.000
_cell.length_b   1.000
_cell.length_c   1.000
_cell.angle_alpha   90.00
_cell.angle_beta   90.00
_cell.angle_gamma   90.00
#
_symmetry.space_group_name_H-M   'P 1'
#
loop_
_entity.id
_entity.type
_entity.pdbx_description
1 polymer ?
#
loop_
_entity_poly.entity_id
_entity_poly.type
_entity_poly.pdbx_seq_one_letter_code
_entity_poly.pdbx_strand_id
1 'polypeptide(L)'
;MITKKQKLVLNYITSFHEKKEYSPALEEIRKHFKLASVSTAHFHIKKLIESGFLKKQYNKPRSIDIYENDKMVSIPLLGLVAAGQPIEAVENKETIAISQNKIPRSGEFYALRVLDNSMLDENINDGDIVLVKQQNTAENGQKVVALIDNHEATLKKFYKEKGQIRLQPANKSFEPIILKKGTGLAIQGIVIDVIKNDKTLQATKLLPQQEIKKLSTVPVNKIICGDAVNELKKFPSNSIDLVITSPPYDGIRKYNGFVFDLHATGKEIHRILKDGGMAVMVIQDQTKNFGKSLTSFRTITDWCDSFGFKLFETVIYRKYGAEGAWWNKRFRVDHEYMPIFLKGERPQYFNKEPLKIPSKHGGKTMTGGGTRLTNGIRIATRAITINPTKCRGTIWEYLTAGDGTRLKHQHPATFPDKLPYDFIQCFCPPDGIVLDPFVGSGTTALAAIQLERNYVGIDISDIYCELAKKRIKEEGAINRKLF
;
A
#
# COMPACT_ATOMS: atom_id res chain seq x y z
N MET A 1 -24.13 -7.16 -34.49
CA MET A 1 -25.13 -6.29 -35.14
C MET A 1 -26.52 -6.85 -34.84
N ILE A 2 -27.48 -6.06 -34.35
CA ILE A 2 -28.84 -6.54 -34.01
C ILE A 2 -29.86 -6.15 -35.09
N THR A 3 -30.88 -6.98 -35.29
CA THR A 3 -31.93 -6.73 -36.29
C THR A 3 -32.93 -5.67 -35.83
N LYS A 4 -33.68 -5.06 -36.76
CA LYS A 4 -34.75 -4.08 -36.45
C LYS A 4 -35.72 -4.62 -35.38
N LYS A 5 -36.08 -5.91 -35.48
CA LYS A 5 -37.00 -6.56 -34.54
C LYS A 5 -36.37 -6.78 -33.16
N GLN A 6 -35.08 -7.13 -33.08
CA GLN A 6 -34.34 -7.22 -31.81
C GLN A 6 -34.18 -5.86 -31.13
N LYS A 7 -33.97 -4.78 -31.90
CA LYS A 7 -33.92 -3.41 -31.37
C LYS A 7 -35.27 -2.98 -30.77
N LEU A 8 -36.38 -3.31 -31.42
CA LEU A 8 -37.71 -3.07 -30.86
C LEU A 8 -37.95 -3.83 -29.56
N VAL A 9 -37.55 -5.11 -29.51
CA VAL A 9 -37.63 -5.93 -28.29
C VAL A 9 -36.79 -5.33 -27.16
N LEU A 10 -35.55 -4.89 -27.44
CA LEU A 10 -34.69 -4.22 -26.45
C LEU A 10 -35.36 -2.96 -25.90
N ASN A 11 -35.85 -2.07 -26.76
CA ASN A 11 -36.52 -0.84 -26.34
C ASN A 11 -37.77 -1.10 -25.49
N TYR A 12 -38.54 -2.16 -25.81
CA TYR A 12 -39.69 -2.55 -25.01
C TYR A 12 -39.28 -3.03 -23.62
N ILE A 13 -38.22 -3.84 -23.51
CA ILE A 13 -37.70 -4.29 -22.20
C ILE A 13 -37.20 -3.08 -21.39
N THR A 14 -36.49 -2.12 -22.01
CA THR A 14 -36.02 -0.89 -21.36
C THR A 14 -37.17 -0.05 -20.83
N SER A 15 -38.12 0.31 -21.68
CA SER A 15 -39.26 1.15 -21.28
C SER A 15 -40.19 0.46 -20.27
N PHE A 16 -40.27 -0.87 -20.29
CA PHE A 16 -41.03 -1.63 -19.29
C PHE A 16 -40.33 -1.62 -17.93
N HIS A 17 -39.00 -1.78 -17.91
CA HIS A 17 -38.21 -1.71 -16.68
C HIS A 17 -38.25 -0.31 -16.04
N GLU A 18 -38.13 0.76 -16.84
CA GLU A 18 -38.24 2.15 -16.36
C GLU A 18 -39.60 2.45 -15.71
N LYS A 19 -40.69 1.86 -16.22
CA LYS A 19 -42.04 2.12 -15.72
C LYS A 19 -42.45 1.27 -14.53
N LYS A 20 -41.90 0.07 -14.39
CA LYS A 20 -42.38 -0.93 -13.42
C LYS A 20 -41.32 -1.43 -12.45
N GLU A 21 -40.06 -1.00 -12.60
CA GLU A 21 -38.90 -1.45 -11.80
C GLU A 21 -38.65 -2.97 -11.85
N TYR A 22 -39.17 -3.68 -12.86
CA TYR A 22 -38.87 -5.08 -13.12
C TYR A 22 -38.93 -5.42 -14.62
N SER A 23 -38.25 -6.48 -15.04
CA SER A 23 -38.22 -6.92 -16.44
C SER A 23 -39.52 -7.66 -16.85
N PRO A 24 -40.00 -7.49 -18.10
CA PRO A 24 -41.18 -8.21 -18.60
C PRO A 24 -40.90 -9.71 -18.74
N ALA A 25 -41.92 -10.53 -18.49
CA ALA A 25 -41.87 -11.97 -18.73
C ALA A 25 -41.86 -12.30 -20.23
N LEU A 26 -41.36 -13.49 -20.59
CA LEU A 26 -41.35 -13.98 -21.98
C LEU A 26 -42.75 -13.96 -22.61
N GLU A 27 -43.79 -14.23 -21.81
CA GLU A 27 -45.18 -14.21 -22.26
C GLU A 27 -45.70 -12.79 -22.52
N GLU A 28 -45.23 -11.79 -21.77
CA GLU A 28 -45.57 -10.38 -21.97
C GLU A 28 -44.91 -9.85 -23.25
N ILE A 29 -43.65 -10.23 -23.50
CA ILE A 29 -42.93 -9.91 -24.74
C ILE A 29 -43.62 -10.57 -25.94
N ARG A 30 -44.04 -11.84 -25.81
CA ARG A 30 -44.79 -12.55 -26.87
C ARG A 30 -46.09 -11.82 -27.21
N LYS A 31 -46.89 -11.46 -26.20
CA LYS A 31 -48.17 -10.76 -26.39
C LYS A 31 -47.97 -9.37 -27.00
N HIS A 32 -47.01 -8.59 -26.50
CA HIS A 32 -46.77 -7.23 -26.98
C HIS A 32 -46.36 -7.19 -28.46
N PHE A 33 -45.47 -8.10 -28.89
CA PHE A 33 -45.01 -8.17 -30.27
C PHE A 33 -45.81 -9.12 -31.16
N LYS A 34 -46.93 -9.67 -30.66
CA LYS A 34 -47.78 -10.67 -31.34
C LYS A 34 -46.97 -11.80 -31.99
N LEU A 35 -46.02 -12.36 -31.23
CA LEU A 35 -45.13 -13.41 -31.72
C LEU A 35 -45.85 -14.77 -31.73
N ALA A 36 -45.54 -15.61 -32.72
CA ALA A 36 -46.16 -16.91 -32.90
C ALA A 36 -45.99 -17.86 -31.70
N SER A 37 -44.87 -17.75 -30.95
CA SER A 37 -44.60 -18.61 -29.79
C SER A 37 -43.73 -17.91 -28.74
N VAL A 38 -43.74 -18.44 -27.52
CA VAL A 38 -42.83 -18.03 -26.42
C VAL A 38 -41.37 -18.28 -26.82
N SER A 39 -41.12 -19.35 -27.57
CA SER A 39 -39.79 -19.71 -28.08
C SER A 39 -39.22 -18.64 -29.01
N THR A 40 -40.06 -17.95 -29.80
CA THR A 40 -39.63 -16.81 -30.63
C THR A 40 -39.21 -15.61 -29.78
N ALA A 41 -39.91 -15.32 -28.68
CA ALA A 41 -39.50 -14.29 -27.73
C ALA A 41 -38.16 -14.67 -27.07
N HIS A 42 -38.03 -15.94 -26.67
CA HIS A 42 -36.79 -16.47 -26.08
C HIS A 42 -35.60 -16.38 -27.05
N PHE A 43 -35.81 -16.64 -28.34
CA PHE A 43 -34.78 -16.49 -29.38
C PHE A 43 -34.26 -15.05 -29.48
N HIS A 44 -35.14 -14.05 -29.51
CA HIS A 44 -34.74 -12.65 -29.57
C HIS A 44 -33.96 -12.22 -28.33
N ILE A 45 -34.40 -12.65 -27.13
CA ILE A 45 -33.68 -12.37 -25.88
C ILE A 45 -32.33 -13.05 -25.87
N LYS A 46 -32.24 -14.33 -26.25
CA LYS A 46 -30.96 -15.05 -26.33
C LYS A 46 -29.98 -14.33 -27.24
N LYS A 47 -30.43 -13.87 -28.42
CA LYS A 47 -29.58 -13.11 -29.34
C LYS A 47 -29.14 -11.75 -28.79
N LEU A 48 -30.01 -11.07 -28.05
CA LEU A 48 -29.67 -9.83 -27.37
C LEU A 48 -28.66 -10.06 -26.24
N ILE A 49 -28.74 -11.18 -25.52
CA ILE A 49 -27.76 -11.60 -24.52
C ILE A 49 -26.42 -11.94 -25.16
N GLU A 50 -26.41 -12.78 -26.20
CA GLU A 50 -25.21 -13.14 -26.97
C GLU A 50 -24.53 -11.91 -27.58
N SER A 51 -25.32 -10.89 -27.94
CA SER A 51 -24.82 -9.63 -28.49
C SER A 51 -24.44 -8.60 -27.42
N GLY A 52 -24.51 -8.95 -26.14
CA GLY A 52 -24.09 -8.10 -25.02
C GLY A 52 -25.08 -7.01 -24.59
N PHE A 53 -26.29 -6.96 -25.15
CA PHE A 53 -27.29 -5.94 -24.83
C PHE A 53 -28.14 -6.27 -23.59
N LEU A 54 -28.20 -7.55 -23.20
CA LEU A 54 -28.97 -8.05 -22.06
C LEU A 54 -28.13 -9.05 -21.25
N LYS A 55 -28.35 -9.15 -19.93
CA LYS A 55 -27.75 -10.22 -19.10
C LYS A 55 -28.83 -10.95 -18.30
N LYS A 56 -28.79 -12.28 -18.29
CA LYS A 56 -29.73 -13.12 -17.53
C LYS A 56 -29.06 -13.59 -16.24
N GLN A 57 -29.69 -13.38 -15.09
CA GLN A 57 -29.32 -14.10 -13.87
C GLN A 57 -29.98 -15.47 -13.87
N TYR A 58 -29.20 -16.54 -13.64
CA TYR A 58 -29.75 -17.88 -13.46
C TYR A 58 -30.51 -17.94 -12.11
N ASN A 59 -31.68 -18.59 -12.10
CA ASN A 59 -32.60 -18.82 -10.97
C ASN A 59 -33.68 -17.77 -10.59
N LYS A 60 -34.07 -16.82 -11.45
CA LYS A 60 -35.34 -16.07 -11.25
C LYS A 60 -36.16 -15.89 -12.54
N PRO A 61 -37.51 -15.97 -12.52
CA PRO A 61 -38.37 -15.84 -13.71
C PRO A 61 -38.38 -14.45 -14.40
N ARG A 62 -37.70 -13.43 -13.85
CA ARG A 62 -37.78 -12.01 -14.28
C ARG A 62 -36.50 -11.20 -14.08
N SER A 63 -35.33 -11.76 -14.36
CA SER A 63 -34.04 -11.08 -14.16
C SER A 63 -33.31 -10.87 -15.48
N ILE A 64 -33.67 -9.81 -16.21
CA ILE A 64 -32.95 -9.31 -17.38
C ILE A 64 -32.43 -7.90 -17.05
N ASP A 65 -31.13 -7.76 -16.83
CA ASP A 65 -30.46 -6.47 -16.69
C ASP A 65 -30.08 -5.93 -18.08
N ILE A 66 -30.29 -4.62 -18.31
CA ILE A 66 -30.05 -3.94 -19.58
C ILE A 66 -28.75 -3.14 -19.47
N TYR A 67 -27.85 -3.28 -20.45
CA TYR A 67 -26.71 -2.37 -20.60
C TYR A 67 -27.09 -1.24 -21.57
N GLU A 68 -27.09 0.00 -21.09
CA GLU A 68 -26.92 1.14 -21.99
C GLU A 68 -25.46 1.18 -22.45
N ASN A 69 -25.25 1.31 -23.76
CA ASN A 69 -23.93 1.37 -24.37
C ASN A 69 -23.38 2.80 -24.17
N ASP A 70 -22.92 3.09 -22.96
CA ASP A 70 -22.32 4.39 -22.64
C ASP A 70 -21.02 4.58 -23.43
N LYS A 71 -20.99 5.60 -24.30
CA LYS A 71 -19.73 6.03 -24.93
C LYS A 71 -18.77 6.45 -23.81
N MET A 72 -17.61 5.80 -23.74
CA MET A 72 -16.57 6.13 -22.76
C MET A 72 -15.67 7.24 -23.31
N VAL A 73 -15.37 8.23 -22.48
CA VAL A 73 -14.44 9.34 -22.75
C VAL A 73 -13.22 9.17 -21.86
N SER A 74 -12.04 9.43 -22.42
CA SER A 74 -10.78 9.38 -21.68
C SER A 74 -10.46 10.77 -21.10
N ILE A 75 -10.32 10.86 -19.78
CA ILE A 75 -10.07 12.11 -19.04
C ILE A 75 -8.69 12.06 -18.38
N PRO A 76 -7.84 13.09 -18.53
CA PRO A 76 -6.50 13.09 -17.94
C PRO A 76 -6.54 13.11 -16.40
N LEU A 77 -5.75 12.24 -15.77
CA LEU A 77 -5.51 12.23 -14.33
C LEU A 77 -4.25 13.06 -14.06
N LEU A 78 -4.42 14.31 -13.61
CA LEU A 78 -3.33 15.30 -13.55
C LEU A 78 -2.50 15.25 -12.27
N GLY A 79 -2.86 14.40 -11.30
CA GLY A 79 -2.08 14.21 -10.07
C GLY A 79 -2.93 14.00 -8.83
N LEU A 80 -2.37 14.43 -7.70
CA LEU A 80 -2.90 14.22 -6.35
C LEU A 80 -3.37 15.55 -5.75
N VAL A 81 -4.38 15.52 -4.87
CA VAL A 81 -4.85 16.68 -4.10
C VAL A 81 -4.99 16.33 -2.63
N ALA A 82 -4.33 17.10 -1.77
CA ALA A 82 -4.34 16.97 -0.30
C ALA A 82 -4.44 18.36 0.34
N ALA A 83 -4.88 18.45 1.59
CA ALA A 83 -4.68 19.65 2.38
C ALA A 83 -3.17 19.93 2.57
N GLY A 84 -2.71 21.17 2.38
CA GLY A 84 -1.37 21.54 2.84
C GLY A 84 -0.21 21.20 1.89
N GLN A 85 -0.44 20.62 0.72
CA GLN A 85 0.63 20.11 -0.15
C GLN A 85 0.55 20.69 -1.59
N PRO A 86 1.70 20.93 -2.27
CA PRO A 86 1.71 21.33 -3.67
C PRO A 86 1.08 20.30 -4.61
N ILE A 87 0.45 20.76 -5.70
CA ILE A 87 0.13 19.86 -6.82
C ILE A 87 1.45 19.43 -7.43
N GLU A 88 1.80 18.16 -7.29
CA GLU A 88 2.81 17.55 -8.15
C GLU A 88 2.17 17.38 -9.54
N ALA A 89 2.53 18.25 -10.48
CA ALA A 89 2.20 18.06 -11.90
C ALA A 89 2.96 16.82 -12.39
N VAL A 90 2.26 15.71 -12.58
CA VAL A 90 2.85 14.49 -13.12
C VAL A 90 2.88 14.63 -14.65
N GLU A 91 4.07 14.63 -15.26
CA GLU A 91 4.26 14.66 -16.73
C GLU A 91 3.76 13.38 -17.45
N ASN A 92 3.12 12.44 -16.74
CA ASN A 92 2.59 11.20 -17.32
C ASN A 92 1.13 11.39 -17.76
N LYS A 93 0.83 10.94 -19.00
CA LYS A 93 -0.52 10.91 -19.58
C LYS A 93 -1.37 9.76 -19.03
N GLU A 94 -1.51 9.66 -17.71
CA GLU A 94 -2.52 8.76 -17.13
C GLU A 94 -3.92 9.32 -17.43
N THR A 95 -4.84 8.44 -17.80
CA THR A 95 -6.22 8.82 -18.13
C THR A 95 -7.19 7.84 -17.49
N ILE A 96 -8.37 8.33 -17.13
CA ILE A 96 -9.48 7.52 -16.63
C ILE A 96 -10.60 7.49 -17.66
N ALA A 97 -11.20 6.32 -17.85
CA ALA A 97 -12.34 6.16 -18.74
C ALA A 97 -13.64 6.45 -17.97
N ILE A 98 -14.40 7.44 -18.40
CA ILE A 98 -15.66 7.86 -17.78
C ILE A 98 -16.77 7.80 -18.83
N SER A 99 -17.97 7.36 -18.43
CA SER A 99 -19.16 7.46 -19.30
C SER A 99 -19.43 8.92 -19.69
N GLN A 100 -19.66 9.18 -20.97
CA GLN A 100 -20.02 10.49 -21.51
C GLN A 100 -21.22 11.10 -20.80
N ASN A 101 -22.13 10.29 -20.25
CA ASN A 101 -23.32 10.76 -19.53
C ASN A 101 -22.99 11.40 -18.17
N LYS A 102 -21.81 11.11 -17.61
CA LYS A 102 -21.33 11.72 -16.36
C LYS A 102 -20.59 13.05 -16.57
N ILE A 103 -20.36 13.44 -17.83
CA ILE A 103 -19.60 14.63 -18.19
C ILE A 103 -20.54 15.65 -18.83
N PRO A 104 -20.55 16.92 -18.39
CA PRO A 104 -21.27 17.97 -19.08
C PRO A 104 -20.85 18.07 -20.56
N ARG A 105 -21.78 18.46 -21.44
CA ARG A 105 -21.56 18.48 -22.90
C ARG A 105 -20.46 19.43 -23.37
N SER A 106 -20.02 20.36 -22.54
CA SER A 106 -18.96 21.33 -22.85
C SER A 106 -18.12 21.66 -21.62
N GLY A 107 -16.85 22.00 -21.88
CA GLY A 107 -15.85 22.32 -20.87
C GLY A 107 -14.61 21.42 -20.99
N GLU A 108 -13.51 21.86 -20.36
CA GLU A 108 -12.33 21.03 -20.17
C GLU A 108 -12.41 20.35 -18.81
N PHE A 109 -12.07 19.07 -18.78
CA PHE A 109 -12.17 18.25 -17.59
C PHE A 109 -10.87 17.52 -17.32
N TYR A 110 -10.57 17.38 -16.04
CA TYR A 110 -9.45 16.58 -15.56
C TYR A 110 -9.83 15.89 -14.26
N ALA A 111 -9.05 14.89 -13.88
CA ALA A 111 -9.23 14.15 -12.65
C ALA A 111 -8.06 14.37 -11.71
N LEU A 112 -8.34 14.30 -10.41
CA LEU A 112 -7.33 14.29 -9.35
C LEU A 112 -7.66 13.20 -8.33
N ARG A 113 -6.65 12.57 -7.75
CA ARG A 113 -6.82 11.62 -6.64
C ARG A 113 -6.72 12.34 -5.30
N VAL A 114 -7.65 12.05 -4.40
CA VAL A 114 -7.71 12.65 -3.06
C VAL A 114 -6.75 11.92 -2.11
N LEU A 115 -6.01 12.68 -1.29
CA LEU A 115 -5.03 12.17 -0.32
C LEU A 115 -5.31 12.61 1.13
N ASP A 116 -6.58 12.78 1.49
CA ASP A 116 -6.99 12.95 2.87
C ASP A 116 -8.50 12.71 3.04
N ASN A 117 -8.94 12.83 4.30
CA ASN A 117 -10.33 12.70 4.71
C ASN A 117 -10.97 14.07 5.02
N SER A 118 -10.44 15.19 4.52
CA SER A 118 -10.94 16.53 4.84
C SER A 118 -12.34 16.84 4.28
N MET A 119 -12.85 15.98 3.39
CA MET A 119 -14.13 16.12 2.71
C MET A 119 -15.07 14.93 2.94
N LEU A 120 -14.88 14.18 4.04
CA LEU A 120 -15.66 13.00 4.40
C LEU A 120 -17.18 13.24 4.43
N ASP A 121 -17.63 14.34 5.04
CA ASP A 121 -19.05 14.70 5.17
C ASP A 121 -19.69 15.04 3.81
N GLU A 122 -18.87 15.31 2.78
CA GLU A 122 -19.29 15.46 1.38
C GLU A 122 -19.22 14.15 0.60
N ASN A 123 -19.04 13.03 1.30
CA ASN A 123 -18.81 11.72 0.73
C ASN A 123 -17.63 11.77 -0.26
N ILE A 124 -16.48 12.29 0.18
CA ILE A 124 -15.20 12.23 -0.53
C ILE A 124 -14.18 11.70 0.45
N ASN A 125 -13.70 10.49 0.20
CA ASN A 125 -12.77 9.78 1.07
C ASN A 125 -11.35 9.83 0.52
N ASP A 126 -10.39 9.56 1.39
CA ASP A 126 -9.01 9.31 0.97
C ASP A 126 -8.94 8.23 -0.12
N GLY A 127 -8.21 8.53 -1.19
CA GLY A 127 -8.03 7.68 -2.37
C GLY A 127 -9.09 7.82 -3.46
N ASP A 128 -10.26 8.46 -3.20
CA ASP A 128 -11.29 8.74 -4.21
C ASP A 128 -10.71 9.59 -5.36
N ILE A 129 -11.31 9.49 -6.55
CA ILE A 129 -10.94 10.31 -7.70
C ILE A 129 -12.04 11.35 -7.92
N VAL A 130 -11.68 12.63 -7.90
CA VAL A 130 -12.61 13.72 -8.20
C VAL A 130 -12.49 14.09 -9.68
N LEU A 131 -13.65 14.20 -10.35
CA LEU A 131 -13.75 14.75 -11.69
C LEU A 131 -13.97 16.26 -11.58
N VAL A 132 -13.07 17.02 -12.19
CA VAL A 132 -13.00 18.46 -12.06
C VAL A 132 -13.26 19.11 -13.41
N LYS A 133 -14.17 20.08 -13.45
CA LYS A 133 -14.33 20.99 -14.58
C LYS A 133 -13.39 22.17 -14.41
N GLN A 134 -12.50 22.39 -15.36
CA GLN A 134 -11.54 23.48 -15.32
C GLN A 134 -12.26 24.82 -15.46
N GLN A 135 -12.08 25.69 -14.46
CA GLN A 135 -12.61 27.05 -14.43
C GLN A 135 -11.95 27.86 -13.32
N ASN A 136 -11.97 29.18 -13.45
CA ASN A 136 -11.30 30.13 -12.54
C ASN A 136 -12.25 30.82 -11.54
N THR A 137 -13.53 30.43 -11.52
CA THR A 137 -14.56 31.00 -10.65
C THR A 137 -15.36 29.89 -9.96
N ALA A 138 -15.94 30.20 -8.82
CA ALA A 138 -16.81 29.29 -8.07
C ALA A 138 -17.87 30.08 -7.28
N GLU A 139 -19.00 29.44 -7.05
CA GLU A 139 -20.10 29.94 -6.22
C GLU A 139 -20.00 29.40 -4.79
N ASN A 140 -20.64 30.09 -3.85
CA ASN A 140 -20.64 29.70 -2.45
C ASN A 140 -21.24 28.30 -2.27
N GLY A 141 -20.54 27.44 -1.53
CA GLY A 141 -20.92 26.05 -1.26
C GLY A 141 -20.39 25.04 -2.29
N GLN A 142 -19.86 25.48 -3.43
CA GLN A 142 -19.28 24.57 -4.42
C GLN A 142 -17.98 23.93 -3.91
N LYS A 143 -17.76 22.67 -4.30
CA LYS A 143 -16.51 21.95 -4.06
C LYS A 143 -15.49 22.38 -5.10
N VAL A 144 -14.38 22.95 -4.67
CA VAL A 144 -13.35 23.54 -5.54
C VAL A 144 -12.00 22.89 -5.32
N VAL A 145 -11.24 22.79 -6.40
CA VAL A 145 -9.78 22.67 -6.34
C VAL A 145 -9.24 24.09 -6.38
N ALA A 146 -8.60 24.50 -5.30
CA ALA A 146 -8.07 25.84 -5.14
C ALA A 146 -6.57 25.81 -4.89
N LEU A 147 -5.82 26.66 -5.59
CA LEU A 147 -4.38 26.85 -5.45
C LEU A 147 -4.14 28.13 -4.63
N ILE A 148 -3.47 27.99 -3.50
CA ILE A 148 -3.12 29.06 -2.56
C ILE A 148 -1.64 29.41 -2.76
N ASP A 149 -1.35 30.71 -2.85
CA ASP A 149 -0.02 31.31 -3.03
C ASP A 149 0.83 30.64 -4.14
N ASN A 150 0.18 30.14 -5.19
CA ASN A 150 0.79 29.39 -6.31
C ASN A 150 1.58 28.14 -5.90
N HIS A 151 1.42 27.65 -4.67
CA HIS A 151 2.24 26.57 -4.12
C HIS A 151 1.44 25.43 -3.50
N GLU A 152 0.22 25.65 -3.02
CA GLU A 152 -0.54 24.63 -2.28
C GLU A 152 -1.92 24.44 -2.91
N ALA A 153 -2.27 23.23 -3.35
CA ALA A 153 -3.64 23.00 -3.82
C ALA A 153 -4.43 22.14 -2.87
N THR A 154 -5.68 22.54 -2.69
CA THR A 154 -6.57 21.96 -1.70
C THR A 154 -7.96 21.73 -2.29
N LEU A 155 -8.62 20.67 -1.81
CA LEU A 155 -10.01 20.39 -2.13
C LEU A 155 -10.89 20.80 -0.94
N LYS A 156 -11.75 21.80 -1.13
CA LYS A 156 -12.61 22.36 -0.06
C LYS A 156 -13.92 22.91 -0.63
N LYS A 157 -14.88 23.24 0.24
CA LYS A 157 -16.03 24.08 -0.14
C LYS A 157 -15.61 25.54 -0.16
N PHE A 158 -15.96 26.24 -1.24
CA PHE A 158 -15.68 27.66 -1.40
C PHE A 158 -16.76 28.54 -0.76
N TYR A 159 -16.37 29.55 -0.01
CA TYR A 159 -17.26 30.60 0.49
C TYR A 159 -16.59 31.97 0.35
N LYS A 160 -17.17 32.82 -0.47
CA LYS A 160 -16.86 34.25 -0.58
C LYS A 160 -17.71 35.02 0.43
N GLU A 161 -17.04 35.64 1.40
CA GLU A 161 -17.64 36.42 2.47
C GLU A 161 -17.16 37.88 2.38
N LYS A 162 -17.76 38.78 3.17
CA LYS A 162 -17.34 40.19 3.16
C LYS A 162 -15.92 40.33 3.70
N GLY A 163 -14.96 40.62 2.80
CA GLY A 163 -13.55 40.90 3.16
C GLY A 163 -12.63 39.67 3.24
N GLN A 164 -13.16 38.46 3.08
CA GLN A 164 -12.39 37.21 3.16
C GLN A 164 -12.97 36.11 2.28
N ILE A 165 -12.15 35.11 1.99
CA ILE A 165 -12.55 33.85 1.37
C ILE A 165 -12.31 32.75 2.39
N ARG A 166 -13.30 31.88 2.60
CA ARG A 166 -13.20 30.71 3.45
C ARG A 166 -13.23 29.46 2.59
N LEU A 167 -12.20 28.62 2.72
CA LEU A 167 -12.16 27.27 2.17
C LEU A 167 -12.49 26.30 3.30
N GLN A 168 -13.72 25.80 3.27
CA GLN A 168 -14.29 25.01 4.35
C GLN A 168 -14.09 23.50 4.09
N PRO A 169 -13.43 22.76 5.01
CA PRO A 169 -13.45 21.31 4.97
C PRO A 169 -14.86 20.80 5.30
N ALA A 170 -15.19 19.65 4.73
CA ALA A 170 -16.36 18.87 5.10
C ALA A 170 -15.93 17.70 5.99
N ASN A 171 -15.23 18.03 7.07
CA ASN A 171 -14.87 17.11 8.15
C ASN A 171 -14.57 17.95 9.39
N LYS A 172 -15.24 17.64 10.51
CA LYS A 172 -15.11 18.35 11.78
C LYS A 172 -13.70 18.36 12.38
N SER A 173 -12.85 17.39 12.02
CA SER A 173 -11.47 17.30 12.51
C SER A 173 -10.50 18.25 11.79
N PHE A 174 -10.97 19.03 10.80
CA PHE A 174 -10.15 19.96 10.03
C PHE A 174 -10.64 21.39 10.21
N GLU A 175 -9.71 22.32 10.37
CA GLU A 175 -10.04 23.75 10.49
C GLU A 175 -10.25 24.41 9.11
N PRO A 176 -11.16 25.40 9.01
CA PRO A 176 -11.32 26.19 7.79
C PRO A 176 -10.08 27.02 7.46
N ILE A 177 -9.75 27.14 6.18
CA ILE A 177 -8.70 28.06 5.72
C ILE A 177 -9.35 29.42 5.43
N ILE A 178 -8.92 30.46 6.12
CA ILE A 178 -9.44 31.83 5.98
C ILE A 178 -8.38 32.69 5.27
N LEU A 179 -8.71 33.15 4.07
CA LEU A 179 -7.85 33.96 3.22
C LEU A 179 -8.35 35.40 3.19
N LYS A 180 -7.49 36.34 3.58
CA LYS A 180 -7.82 37.78 3.57
C LYS A 180 -7.69 38.34 2.16
N LYS A 181 -8.32 39.50 1.93
CA LYS A 181 -8.19 40.23 0.67
C LYS A 181 -6.71 40.51 0.36
N GLY A 182 -6.21 40.00 -0.76
CA GLY A 182 -4.82 40.15 -1.20
C GLY A 182 -3.96 38.88 -1.10
N THR A 183 -4.44 37.81 -0.46
CA THR A 183 -3.77 36.50 -0.51
C THR A 183 -3.93 35.86 -1.88
N GLY A 184 -2.89 35.18 -2.39
CA GLY A 184 -2.94 34.55 -3.70
C GLY A 184 -3.88 33.35 -3.67
N LEU A 185 -5.03 33.45 -4.35
CA LEU A 185 -5.96 32.34 -4.51
C LEU A 185 -6.37 32.22 -5.97
N ALA A 186 -6.10 31.06 -6.57
CA ALA A 186 -6.56 30.70 -7.90
C ALA A 186 -7.47 29.47 -7.82
N ILE A 187 -8.72 29.61 -8.25
CA ILE A 187 -9.58 28.45 -8.46
C ILE A 187 -9.10 27.73 -9.72
N GLN A 188 -8.80 26.45 -9.62
CA GLN A 188 -8.36 25.60 -10.73
C GLN A 188 -9.54 24.86 -11.37
N GLY A 189 -10.62 24.67 -10.62
CA GLY A 189 -11.85 24.08 -11.12
C GLY A 189 -12.85 23.73 -10.03
N ILE A 190 -14.02 23.27 -10.47
CA ILE A 190 -15.11 22.78 -9.61
C ILE A 190 -15.24 21.26 -9.73
N VAL A 191 -15.49 20.58 -8.63
CA VAL A 191 -15.75 19.13 -8.62
C VAL A 191 -17.17 18.89 -9.09
N ILE A 192 -17.31 18.11 -10.17
CA ILE A 192 -18.60 17.78 -10.79
C ILE A 192 -19.07 16.36 -10.47
N ASP A 193 -18.15 15.43 -10.24
CA ASP A 193 -18.46 14.05 -9.86
C ASP A 193 -17.33 13.48 -9.01
N VAL A 194 -17.63 12.42 -8.26
CA VAL A 194 -16.67 11.71 -7.41
C VAL A 194 -16.73 10.24 -7.79
N ILE A 195 -15.64 9.76 -8.37
CA ILE A 195 -15.45 8.35 -8.66
C ILE A 195 -14.87 7.72 -7.41
N LYS A 196 -15.71 6.90 -6.76
CA LYS A 196 -15.31 6.19 -5.56
C LYS A 196 -14.14 5.27 -5.85
N ASN A 197 -13.11 5.39 -5.02
CA ASN A 197 -12.12 4.34 -4.89
C ASN A 197 -12.82 3.22 -4.14
N ASP A 198 -13.33 2.24 -4.88
CA ASP A 198 -14.19 1.18 -4.35
C ASP A 198 -13.42 0.21 -3.43
N LYS A 199 -13.06 0.66 -2.22
CA LYS A 199 -12.89 -0.21 -1.05
C LYS A 199 -14.27 -0.52 -0.41
N THR A 200 -15.27 0.34 -0.57
CA THR A 200 -16.54 0.26 0.20
C THR A 200 -17.73 -0.35 -0.58
N LEU A 201 -17.77 -0.28 -1.92
CA LEU A 201 -18.80 -0.96 -2.73
C LEU A 201 -18.48 -2.44 -3.03
N GLN A 202 -17.29 -2.93 -2.65
CA GLN A 202 -16.97 -4.36 -2.63
C GLN A 202 -17.69 -5.13 -1.51
N ALA A 203 -18.31 -4.45 -0.54
CA ALA A 203 -19.05 -5.11 0.54
C ALA A 203 -20.48 -5.55 0.15
N THR A 204 -21.07 -5.03 -0.92
CA THR A 204 -22.52 -5.22 -1.17
C THR A 204 -22.93 -5.62 -2.59
N LYS A 205 -22.00 -5.72 -3.55
CA LYS A 205 -22.25 -6.41 -4.82
C LYS A 205 -21.32 -7.60 -4.95
N LEU A 206 -21.87 -8.77 -4.60
CA LEU A 206 -21.34 -10.08 -4.93
C LEU A 206 -21.16 -10.22 -6.46
N LEU A 207 -20.07 -9.69 -7.02
CA LEU A 207 -19.19 -10.61 -7.74
C LEU A 207 -18.82 -11.66 -6.70
N PRO A 208 -18.89 -12.97 -6.99
CA PRO A 208 -18.52 -13.95 -5.98
C PRO A 208 -17.18 -13.46 -5.44
N GLN A 209 -17.11 -13.19 -4.13
CA GLN A 209 -15.83 -13.23 -3.47
C GLN A 209 -15.26 -14.53 -4.03
N GLN A 210 -14.19 -14.47 -4.82
CA GLN A 210 -13.32 -15.60 -4.77
C GLN A 210 -13.03 -15.68 -3.28
N GLU A 211 -13.72 -16.60 -2.59
CA GLU A 211 -13.38 -16.95 -1.23
C GLU A 211 -11.87 -17.07 -1.31
N ILE A 212 -11.17 -16.15 -0.65
CA ILE A 212 -9.73 -16.20 -0.60
C ILE A 212 -9.50 -17.52 0.12
N LYS A 213 -9.22 -18.56 -0.66
CA LYS A 213 -9.19 -19.92 -0.17
C LYS A 213 -8.03 -19.97 0.79
N LYS A 214 -8.35 -19.89 2.08
CA LYS A 214 -7.35 -19.96 3.13
C LYS A 214 -6.63 -21.29 2.98
N LEU A 215 -5.32 -21.21 2.95
CA LEU A 215 -4.47 -22.38 2.95
C LEU A 215 -4.54 -22.99 4.35
N SER A 216 -4.65 -24.32 4.41
CA SER A 216 -4.54 -25.05 5.66
C SER A 216 -3.14 -24.95 6.26
N THR A 217 -2.12 -24.76 5.42
CA THR A 217 -0.71 -24.65 5.81
C THR A 217 0.00 -23.57 5.00
N VAL A 218 1.09 -23.04 5.56
CA VAL A 218 1.96 -22.09 4.86
C VAL A 218 2.74 -22.82 3.76
N PRO A 219 2.82 -22.27 2.53
CA PRO A 219 3.58 -22.86 1.43
C PRO A 219 5.08 -22.63 1.60
N VAL A 220 5.70 -23.32 2.55
CA VAL A 220 7.13 -23.19 2.87
C VAL A 220 8.04 -23.49 1.68
N ASN A 221 9.20 -22.83 1.69
CA ASN A 221 10.27 -22.89 0.71
C ASN A 221 9.82 -22.51 -0.70
N LYS A 222 8.99 -21.46 -0.80
CA LYS A 222 8.48 -20.94 -2.07
C LYS A 222 8.64 -19.44 -2.22
N ILE A 223 8.79 -19.03 -3.47
CA ILE A 223 8.62 -17.66 -3.94
C ILE A 223 7.27 -17.56 -4.66
N ILE A 224 6.40 -16.69 -4.17
CA ILE A 224 5.04 -16.47 -4.66
C ILE A 224 4.99 -15.15 -5.41
N CYS A 225 4.49 -15.20 -6.65
CA CYS A 225 4.26 -14.00 -7.44
C CYS A 225 2.84 -13.49 -7.18
N GLY A 226 2.71 -12.34 -6.53
CA GLY A 226 1.43 -11.75 -6.19
C GLY A 226 1.56 -10.53 -5.28
N ASP A 227 0.46 -9.80 -5.12
CA ASP A 227 0.37 -8.71 -4.16
C ASP A 227 0.50 -9.25 -2.72
N ALA A 228 1.38 -8.64 -1.93
CA ALA A 228 1.69 -9.07 -0.57
C ALA A 228 0.42 -9.20 0.28
N VAL A 229 -0.46 -8.20 0.30
CA VAL A 229 -1.66 -8.21 1.14
C VAL A 229 -2.61 -9.34 0.71
N ASN A 230 -2.80 -9.52 -0.59
CA ASN A 230 -3.68 -10.56 -1.12
C ASN A 230 -3.14 -11.99 -0.87
N GLU A 231 -1.83 -12.19 -0.98
CA GLU A 231 -1.21 -13.48 -0.68
C GLU A 231 -1.23 -13.77 0.83
N LEU A 232 -0.92 -12.78 1.67
CA LEU A 232 -0.91 -12.94 3.12
C LEU A 232 -2.28 -13.31 3.68
N LYS A 233 -3.38 -12.77 3.13
CA LYS A 233 -4.76 -13.14 3.51
C LYS A 233 -5.05 -14.64 3.37
N LYS A 234 -4.32 -15.34 2.49
CA LYS A 234 -4.47 -16.79 2.29
C LYS A 234 -3.79 -17.58 3.41
N PHE A 235 -2.82 -17.01 4.11
CA PHE A 235 -2.05 -17.74 5.12
C PHE A 235 -2.85 -17.91 6.41
N PRO A 236 -2.74 -19.06 7.10
CA PRO A 236 -3.34 -19.23 8.41
C PRO A 236 -2.79 -18.20 9.41
N SER A 237 -3.57 -17.87 10.45
CA SER A 237 -3.08 -17.01 11.53
C SER A 237 -2.06 -17.77 12.39
N ASN A 238 -1.17 -17.06 13.09
CA ASN A 238 -0.18 -17.66 14.00
C ASN A 238 0.65 -18.80 13.36
N SER A 239 1.13 -18.58 12.14
CA SER A 239 1.83 -19.59 11.35
C SER A 239 3.26 -19.20 10.96
N ILE A 240 3.67 -17.94 11.14
CA ILE A 240 5.00 -17.43 10.79
C ILE A 240 5.78 -17.09 12.06
N ASP A 241 7.07 -17.43 12.10
CA ASP A 241 7.92 -17.19 13.27
C ASP A 241 8.60 -15.82 13.22
N LEU A 242 9.06 -15.43 12.03
CA LEU A 242 9.83 -14.22 11.80
C LEU A 242 9.47 -13.61 10.45
N VAL A 243 9.22 -12.30 10.42
CA VAL A 243 9.19 -11.52 9.18
C VAL A 243 10.44 -10.66 9.10
N ILE A 244 11.12 -10.64 7.95
CA ILE A 244 12.19 -9.68 7.65
C ILE A 244 11.92 -9.13 6.28
N THR A 245 11.86 -7.80 6.16
CA THR A 245 11.45 -7.19 4.90
C THR A 245 11.98 -5.77 4.72
N SER A 246 11.87 -5.27 3.49
CA SER A 246 12.17 -3.89 3.12
C SER A 246 11.11 -3.43 2.12
N PRO A 247 9.99 -2.86 2.58
CA PRO A 247 8.91 -2.50 1.69
C PRO A 247 9.32 -1.38 0.72
N PRO A 248 8.62 -1.24 -0.42
CA PRO A 248 8.62 0.00 -1.17
C PRO A 248 7.98 1.14 -0.34
N TYR A 249 8.65 2.29 -0.26
CA TYR A 249 8.14 3.47 0.46
C TYR A 249 8.47 4.77 -0.30
N ASP A 250 7.72 5.83 0.01
CA ASP A 250 7.90 7.20 -0.51
C ASP A 250 7.90 7.35 -2.04
N GLY A 251 7.51 6.31 -2.79
CA GLY A 251 7.59 6.30 -4.25
C GLY A 251 9.00 6.52 -4.80
N ILE A 252 10.05 6.33 -3.98
CA ILE A 252 11.45 6.64 -4.34
C ILE A 252 11.89 5.81 -5.56
N ARG A 253 11.29 4.63 -5.74
CA ARG A 253 11.56 3.72 -6.85
C ARG A 253 10.27 3.40 -7.58
N LYS A 254 10.34 3.40 -8.92
CA LYS A 254 9.22 3.04 -9.79
C LYS A 254 9.19 1.52 -9.95
N TYR A 255 8.34 0.86 -9.19
CA TYR A 255 8.04 -0.57 -9.34
C TYR A 255 6.89 -0.77 -10.33
N ASN A 256 7.08 -0.40 -11.59
CA ASN A 256 6.10 -0.57 -12.68
C ASN A 256 4.66 -0.05 -12.37
N GLY A 257 4.51 0.93 -11.48
CA GLY A 257 3.20 1.49 -11.10
C GLY A 257 2.43 0.70 -10.04
N PHE A 258 3.04 -0.29 -9.39
CA PHE A 258 2.42 -0.99 -8.26
C PHE A 258 2.23 -0.07 -7.06
N VAL A 259 1.09 -0.23 -6.38
CA VAL A 259 0.74 0.50 -5.16
C VAL A 259 0.88 -0.46 -3.98
N PHE A 260 1.53 0.00 -2.91
CA PHE A 260 1.82 -0.81 -1.73
C PHE A 260 1.11 -0.23 -0.50
N ASP A 261 0.27 -1.03 0.15
CA ASP A 261 -0.52 -0.63 1.31
C ASP A 261 0.16 -1.13 2.61
N LEU A 262 1.09 -0.33 3.15
CA LEU A 262 1.88 -0.72 4.33
C LEU A 262 1.03 -0.94 5.58
N HIS A 263 -0.09 -0.23 5.70
CA HIS A 263 -1.04 -0.43 6.79
C HIS A 263 -1.69 -1.82 6.68
N ALA A 264 -2.25 -2.17 5.51
CA ALA A 264 -2.84 -3.49 5.29
C ALA A 264 -1.79 -4.62 5.38
N THR A 265 -0.55 -4.37 4.94
CA THR A 265 0.55 -5.32 5.12
C THR A 265 0.85 -5.55 6.61
N GLY A 266 0.96 -4.49 7.42
CA GLY A 266 1.16 -4.61 8.87
C GLY A 266 0.06 -5.40 9.56
N LYS A 267 -1.20 -5.15 9.18
CA LYS A 267 -2.36 -5.89 9.69
C LYS A 267 -2.25 -7.39 9.46
N GLU A 268 -1.93 -7.79 8.23
CA GLU A 268 -1.81 -9.21 7.89
C GLU A 268 -0.55 -9.85 8.49
N ILE A 269 0.58 -9.13 8.56
CA ILE A 269 1.79 -9.59 9.26
C ILE A 269 1.48 -9.85 10.74
N HIS A 270 0.78 -8.93 11.42
CA HIS A 270 0.37 -9.13 12.81
C HIS A 270 -0.51 -10.38 12.96
N ARG A 271 -1.45 -10.60 12.03
CA ARG A 271 -2.34 -11.76 12.08
C ARG A 271 -1.59 -13.09 11.93
N ILE A 272 -0.68 -13.19 10.98
CA ILE A 272 0.02 -14.44 10.64
C ILE A 272 1.21 -14.75 11.54
N LEU A 273 1.82 -13.75 12.19
CA LEU A 273 2.89 -14.00 13.16
C LEU A 273 2.36 -14.82 14.33
N LYS A 274 3.16 -15.78 14.82
CA LYS A 274 2.90 -16.46 16.09
C LYS A 274 2.97 -15.49 17.25
N ASP A 275 2.35 -15.85 18.37
CA ASP A 275 2.57 -15.12 19.62
C ASP A 275 4.05 -15.19 20.00
N GLY A 276 4.64 -14.05 20.37
CA GLY A 276 6.07 -13.88 20.55
C GLY A 276 6.90 -13.83 19.26
N GLY A 277 6.27 -13.90 18.08
CA GLY A 277 6.94 -13.74 16.79
C GLY A 277 7.39 -12.29 16.54
N MET A 278 8.41 -12.14 15.70
CA MET A 278 9.03 -10.83 15.43
C MET A 278 8.81 -10.41 13.97
N ALA A 279 8.67 -9.11 13.71
CA ALA A 279 8.80 -8.51 12.38
C ALA A 279 9.92 -7.49 12.38
N VAL A 280 10.83 -7.59 11.41
CA VAL A 280 11.90 -6.64 11.16
C VAL A 280 11.62 -5.96 9.83
N MET A 281 11.65 -4.64 9.82
CA MET A 281 11.43 -3.84 8.61
C MET A 281 12.62 -2.92 8.40
N VAL A 282 13.25 -2.97 7.24
CA VAL A 282 14.25 -1.99 6.82
C VAL A 282 13.53 -0.84 6.11
N ILE A 283 13.64 0.36 6.66
CA ILE A 283 12.92 1.54 6.15
C ILE A 283 13.72 2.83 6.40
N GLN A 284 13.48 3.85 5.58
CA GLN A 284 14.09 5.16 5.73
C GLN A 284 13.16 6.25 5.19
N ASP A 285 13.47 7.49 5.50
CA ASP A 285 12.72 8.65 5.05
C ASP A 285 13.37 9.31 3.84
N GLN A 286 12.55 9.64 2.83
CA GLN A 286 12.95 10.59 1.80
C GLN A 286 13.21 11.97 2.43
N THR A 287 14.15 12.70 1.83
CA THR A 287 14.31 14.13 2.12
C THR A 287 13.63 14.93 1.03
N LYS A 288 12.57 15.67 1.37
CA LYS A 288 11.84 16.58 0.49
C LYS A 288 11.90 17.99 1.08
N ASN A 289 12.34 18.98 0.29
CA ASN A 289 12.43 20.39 0.72
C ASN A 289 13.12 20.57 2.09
N PHE A 290 14.29 19.95 2.26
CA PHE A 290 15.08 19.92 3.51
C PHE A 290 14.42 19.21 4.71
N GLY A 291 13.17 18.77 4.61
CA GLY A 291 12.47 17.97 5.62
C GLY A 291 12.51 16.47 5.34
N LYS A 292 12.29 15.64 6.37
CA LYS A 292 12.07 14.20 6.24
C LYS A 292 10.59 13.90 6.01
N SER A 293 10.29 12.89 5.20
CA SER A 293 8.90 12.41 4.99
C SER A 293 8.25 11.86 6.27
N LEU A 294 9.07 11.40 7.23
CA LEU A 294 8.66 10.72 8.46
C LEU A 294 7.93 9.40 8.21
N THR A 295 8.06 8.81 7.03
CA THR A 295 7.39 7.57 6.64
C THR A 295 7.80 6.40 7.55
N SER A 296 9.07 6.34 7.94
CA SER A 296 9.55 5.35 8.91
C SER A 296 8.79 5.47 10.25
N PHE A 297 8.78 6.65 10.85
CA PHE A 297 8.12 6.91 12.14
C PHE A 297 6.61 6.70 12.07
N ARG A 298 5.93 7.22 11.04
CA ARG A 298 4.48 7.05 10.87
C ARG A 298 4.08 5.59 10.71
N THR A 299 4.89 4.80 9.98
CA THR A 299 4.64 3.36 9.82
C THR A 299 4.84 2.62 11.14
N ILE A 300 5.90 2.97 11.90
CA ILE A 300 6.16 2.39 13.22
C ILE A 300 4.98 2.67 14.17
N THR A 301 4.53 3.92 14.26
CA THR A 301 3.41 4.29 15.13
C THR A 301 2.11 3.62 14.69
N ASP A 302 1.81 3.60 13.39
CA ASP A 302 0.62 2.95 12.86
C ASP A 302 0.58 1.46 13.20
N TRP A 303 1.68 0.73 12.99
CA TRP A 303 1.71 -0.70 13.29
C TRP A 303 1.55 -1.00 14.78
N CYS A 304 2.11 -0.15 15.65
CA CYS A 304 1.96 -0.30 17.10
C CYS A 304 0.53 0.02 17.55
N ASP A 305 0.00 1.19 17.15
CA ASP A 305 -1.27 1.72 17.64
C ASP A 305 -2.48 1.02 17.03
N SER A 306 -2.42 0.67 15.73
CA SER A 306 -3.55 0.07 15.00
C SER A 306 -3.67 -1.43 15.20
N PHE A 307 -2.56 -2.15 15.40
CA PHE A 307 -2.55 -3.62 15.39
C PHE A 307 -2.06 -4.26 16.68
N GLY A 308 -1.47 -3.48 17.61
CA GLY A 308 -1.00 -3.98 18.89
C GLY A 308 0.41 -4.59 18.84
N PHE A 309 1.22 -4.26 17.84
CA PHE A 309 2.66 -4.54 17.92
C PHE A 309 3.28 -3.76 19.08
N LYS A 310 4.29 -4.36 19.72
CA LYS A 310 5.21 -3.64 20.59
C LYS A 310 6.49 -3.35 19.80
N LEU A 311 6.94 -2.10 19.82
CA LEU A 311 8.28 -1.78 19.31
C LEU A 311 9.32 -2.34 20.29
N PHE A 312 9.94 -3.46 19.93
CA PHE A 312 10.92 -4.14 20.77
C PHE A 312 12.23 -3.36 20.83
N GLU A 313 12.70 -2.88 19.68
CA GLU A 313 13.90 -2.05 19.54
C GLU A 313 13.91 -1.40 18.15
N THR A 314 14.62 -0.28 18.00
CA THR A 314 14.94 0.29 16.69
C THR A 314 16.43 0.23 16.45
N VAL A 315 16.86 -0.80 15.69
CA VAL A 315 18.26 -0.94 15.32
C VAL A 315 18.58 0.00 14.17
N ILE A 316 19.75 0.65 14.21
CA ILE A 316 20.25 1.50 13.14
C ILE A 316 21.21 0.71 12.27
N TYR A 317 20.86 0.49 11.01
CA TYR A 317 21.78 -0.04 10.01
C TYR A 317 22.65 1.08 9.49
N ARG A 318 23.93 1.11 9.88
CA ARG A 318 24.93 2.00 9.31
C ARG A 318 25.44 1.47 7.98
N LYS A 319 25.26 2.27 6.93
CA LYS A 319 25.65 2.00 5.54
C LYS A 319 27.04 2.55 5.25
N TYR A 320 27.99 1.66 4.98
CA TYR A 320 29.23 2.07 4.32
C TYR A 320 28.97 2.25 2.82
N GLY A 321 28.98 3.50 2.37
CA GLY A 321 28.98 3.87 0.95
C GLY A 321 30.30 4.52 0.57
N ALA A 322 30.46 4.93 -0.69
CA ALA A 322 31.68 5.62 -1.16
C ALA A 322 32.01 6.84 -0.27
N GLU A 323 33.24 6.94 0.21
CA GLU A 323 33.72 8.05 1.04
C GLU A 323 33.73 9.37 0.25
N GLY A 324 33.70 10.52 0.93
CA GLY A 324 33.93 11.83 0.29
C GLY A 324 32.71 12.63 -0.18
N ALA A 325 31.47 12.16 0.00
CA ALA A 325 30.27 12.97 -0.32
C ALA A 325 30.09 14.12 0.69
N TRP A 326 30.37 15.36 0.27
CA TRP A 326 30.20 16.58 1.05
C TRP A 326 28.95 17.36 0.63
N TRP A 327 28.00 17.53 1.55
CA TRP A 327 26.74 18.22 1.30
C TRP A 327 26.74 19.57 2.03
N ASN A 328 26.64 20.69 1.31
CA ASN A 328 26.79 22.04 1.89
C ASN A 328 25.60 22.53 2.73
N LYS A 329 24.46 21.83 2.69
CA LYS A 329 23.19 22.28 3.31
C LYS A 329 22.55 21.24 4.23
N ARG A 330 23.13 20.05 4.35
CA ARG A 330 22.57 18.94 5.15
C ARG A 330 23.63 17.90 5.49
N PHE A 331 23.37 17.07 6.48
CA PHE A 331 24.19 15.90 6.75
C PHE A 331 23.98 14.82 5.68
N ARG A 332 25.06 14.07 5.40
CA ARG A 332 24.98 12.83 4.64
C ARG A 332 24.11 11.83 5.41
N VAL A 333 23.20 11.17 4.72
CA VAL A 333 22.44 10.04 5.27
C VAL A 333 23.24 8.78 5.00
N ASP A 334 23.74 8.16 6.06
CA ASP A 334 24.59 6.96 6.02
C ASP A 334 23.99 5.82 6.84
N HIS A 335 22.67 5.83 7.05
CA HIS A 335 21.98 4.77 7.76
C HIS A 335 20.58 4.51 7.20
N GLU A 336 20.00 3.40 7.62
CA GLU A 336 18.57 3.06 7.51
C GLU A 336 18.08 2.56 8.87
N TYR A 337 16.78 2.70 9.12
CA TYR A 337 16.16 2.18 10.33
C TYR A 337 15.77 0.72 10.15
N MET A 338 15.93 -0.07 11.21
CA MET A 338 15.47 -1.44 11.32
C MET A 338 14.61 -1.60 12.59
N PRO A 339 13.39 -1.02 12.63
CA PRO A 339 12.44 -1.32 13.69
C PRO A 339 12.16 -2.82 13.78
N ILE A 340 12.20 -3.31 15.01
CA ILE A 340 11.89 -4.68 15.38
C ILE A 340 10.58 -4.65 16.15
N PHE A 341 9.53 -5.22 15.56
CA PHE A 341 8.21 -5.33 16.16
C PHE A 341 8.05 -6.71 16.79
N LEU A 342 7.47 -6.75 17.98
CA LEU A 342 7.10 -7.94 18.71
C LEU A 342 5.58 -8.08 18.72
N LYS A 343 5.06 -9.26 18.35
CA LYS A 343 3.68 -9.64 18.63
C LYS A 343 3.59 -10.29 20.00
N GLY A 344 2.69 -9.80 20.86
CA GLY A 344 2.49 -10.35 22.19
C GLY A 344 3.42 -9.77 23.25
N GLU A 345 3.66 -10.55 24.31
CA GLU A 345 4.32 -10.04 25.52
C GLU A 345 5.84 -10.16 25.51
N ARG A 346 6.38 -11.25 24.97
CA ARG A 346 7.82 -11.56 24.96
C ARG A 346 8.19 -12.36 23.71
N PRO A 347 9.44 -12.27 23.21
CA PRO A 347 9.88 -13.09 22.09
C PRO A 347 9.73 -14.58 22.39
N GLN A 348 9.15 -15.35 21.46
CA GLN A 348 9.05 -16.81 21.57
C GLN A 348 10.43 -17.48 21.43
N TYR A 349 11.34 -16.83 20.71
CA TYR A 349 12.71 -17.26 20.50
C TYR A 349 13.63 -16.04 20.49
N PHE A 350 14.76 -16.13 21.21
CA PHE A 350 15.75 -15.06 21.28
C PHE A 350 17.15 -15.63 21.54
N ASN A 351 17.98 -15.73 20.50
CA ASN A 351 19.36 -16.21 20.57
C ASN A 351 20.36 -15.16 20.06
N LYS A 352 20.83 -14.30 20.97
CA LYS A 352 21.83 -13.28 20.65
C LYS A 352 23.28 -13.76 20.70
N GLU A 353 23.53 -15.05 20.97
CA GLU A 353 24.89 -15.58 21.10
C GLU A 353 25.75 -15.34 19.85
N PRO A 354 25.25 -15.54 18.61
CA PRO A 354 26.02 -15.29 17.40
C PRO A 354 26.35 -13.81 17.16
N LEU A 355 25.72 -12.89 17.90
CA LEU A 355 25.90 -11.45 17.76
C LEU A 355 26.91 -10.87 18.76
N LYS A 356 27.64 -11.74 19.48
CA LYS A 356 28.72 -11.32 20.36
C LYS A 356 29.85 -10.68 19.58
N ILE A 357 30.38 -9.59 20.12
CA ILE A 357 31.58 -8.90 19.63
C ILE A 357 32.61 -8.81 20.74
N PRO A 358 33.91 -8.66 20.42
CA PRO A 358 34.93 -8.40 21.41
C PRO A 358 34.61 -7.15 22.25
N SER A 359 34.79 -7.26 23.55
CA SER A 359 34.73 -6.10 24.45
C SER A 359 36.01 -5.28 24.29
N LYS A 360 35.88 -3.95 24.14
CA LYS A 360 37.02 -3.00 24.04
C LYS A 360 38.06 -3.17 25.17
N HIS A 361 37.59 -3.55 26.36
CA HIS A 361 38.42 -3.75 27.56
C HIS A 361 38.33 -5.18 28.10
N GLY A 362 37.98 -6.16 27.26
CA GLY A 362 37.83 -7.56 27.66
C GLY A 362 39.06 -8.09 28.40
N GLY A 363 38.83 -8.77 29.53
CA GLY A 363 39.88 -9.29 30.40
C GLY A 363 40.54 -8.27 31.32
N LYS A 364 40.30 -6.95 31.13
CA LYS A 364 40.83 -5.92 32.03
C LYS A 364 39.90 -5.74 33.23
N THR A 365 40.50 -5.51 34.40
CA THR A 365 39.78 -5.08 35.60
C THR A 365 39.73 -3.56 35.63
N MET A 366 38.52 -3.00 35.60
CA MET A 366 38.31 -1.55 35.70
C MET A 366 37.87 -1.18 37.11
N THR A 367 38.51 -0.18 37.71
CA THR A 367 38.05 0.52 38.92
C THR A 367 37.25 1.76 38.50
N GLY A 368 36.39 2.31 39.35
CA GLY A 368 35.58 3.49 39.00
C GLY A 368 34.16 3.21 38.49
N GLY A 369 33.76 1.94 38.31
CA GLY A 369 32.43 1.54 37.88
C GLY A 369 31.35 1.76 38.96
N GLY A 370 30.99 3.01 39.22
CA GLY A 370 29.82 3.34 40.04
C GLY A 370 28.55 3.25 39.20
N THR A 371 27.57 2.44 39.63
CA THR A 371 26.25 2.41 39.01
C THR A 371 25.35 3.40 39.74
N ARG A 372 24.67 4.26 38.98
CA ARG A 372 23.57 5.07 39.51
C ARG A 372 22.28 4.32 39.26
N LEU A 373 21.56 4.02 40.33
CA LEU A 373 20.23 3.41 40.25
C LEU A 373 19.22 4.42 39.67
N THR A 374 18.09 3.93 39.19
CA THR A 374 16.99 4.75 38.65
C THR A 374 16.43 5.73 39.68
N ASN A 375 16.53 5.40 40.98
CA ASN A 375 16.17 6.30 42.09
C ASN A 375 17.27 7.34 42.43
N GLY A 376 18.34 7.42 41.64
CA GLY A 376 19.40 8.41 41.78
C GLY A 376 20.50 8.05 42.78
N ILE A 377 20.35 6.97 43.56
CA ILE A 377 21.36 6.50 44.52
C ILE A 377 22.58 5.98 43.76
N ARG A 378 23.77 6.39 44.22
CA ARG A 378 25.04 5.91 43.69
C ARG A 378 25.50 4.71 44.50
N ILE A 379 25.62 3.56 43.85
CA ILE A 379 26.25 2.38 44.45
C ILE A 379 27.75 2.65 44.54
N ALA A 380 28.35 2.22 45.66
CA ALA A 380 29.78 2.31 45.87
C ALA A 380 30.54 1.68 44.69
N THR A 381 31.57 2.39 44.25
CA THR A 381 32.44 1.95 43.18
C THR A 381 33.09 0.61 43.54
N ARG A 382 32.99 -0.37 42.65
CA ARG A 382 33.72 -1.64 42.78
C ARG A 382 34.62 -1.89 41.57
N ALA A 383 35.65 -2.70 41.76
CA ALA A 383 36.42 -3.25 40.65
C ALA A 383 35.56 -4.24 39.88
N ILE A 384 35.55 -4.15 38.56
CA ILE A 384 34.79 -5.06 37.68
C ILE A 384 35.74 -5.58 36.60
N THR A 385 35.88 -6.90 36.52
CA THR A 385 36.55 -7.57 35.41
C THR A 385 35.60 -7.62 34.22
N ILE A 386 36.02 -7.05 33.09
CA ILE A 386 35.19 -6.94 31.90
C ILE A 386 35.22 -8.25 31.12
N ASN A 387 34.05 -8.80 30.81
CA ASN A 387 33.92 -10.00 29.99
C ASN A 387 34.65 -9.84 28.64
N PRO A 388 35.36 -10.87 28.12
CA PRO A 388 36.08 -10.80 26.85
C PRO A 388 35.19 -10.41 25.66
N THR A 389 33.92 -10.83 25.69
CA THR A 389 32.93 -10.52 24.67
C THR A 389 31.69 -9.88 25.30
N LYS A 390 30.93 -9.17 24.47
CA LYS A 390 29.64 -8.56 24.82
C LYS A 390 28.67 -8.71 23.67
N CYS A 391 27.38 -8.56 23.94
CA CYS A 391 26.40 -8.35 22.87
C CYS A 391 26.76 -7.05 22.14
N ARG A 392 26.68 -7.06 20.80
CA ARG A 392 26.73 -5.81 20.04
C ARG A 392 25.61 -4.86 20.45
N GLY A 393 25.83 -3.56 20.23
CA GLY A 393 24.82 -2.54 20.45
C GLY A 393 23.74 -2.52 19.37
N THR A 394 22.91 -1.48 19.36
CA THR A 394 21.81 -1.27 18.41
C THR A 394 22.23 -0.51 17.15
N ILE A 395 23.51 -0.22 16.98
CA ILE A 395 24.07 0.29 15.72
C ILE A 395 24.78 -0.87 15.04
N TRP A 396 24.24 -1.32 13.92
CA TRP A 396 24.72 -2.48 13.17
C TRP A 396 25.39 -2.02 11.89
N GLU A 397 26.58 -2.55 11.64
CA GLU A 397 27.48 -2.12 10.60
C GLU A 397 27.57 -3.23 9.55
N TYR A 398 27.12 -2.94 8.32
CA TYR A 398 27.19 -3.87 7.20
C TYR A 398 27.80 -3.20 5.97
N LEU A 399 28.61 -3.96 5.23
CA LEU A 399 29.15 -3.53 3.95
C LEU A 399 28.02 -3.47 2.92
N THR A 400 27.86 -2.33 2.26
CA THR A 400 26.86 -2.14 1.20
C THR A 400 27.48 -2.28 -0.19
N ALA A 401 28.71 -1.79 -0.35
CA ALA A 401 29.44 -1.85 -1.61
C ALA A 401 30.12 -3.21 -1.77
N GLY A 402 29.87 -3.88 -2.90
CA GLY A 402 30.44 -5.19 -3.21
C GLY A 402 29.80 -6.37 -2.47
N ASP A 403 28.68 -6.15 -1.76
CA ASP A 403 27.94 -7.21 -1.08
C ASP A 403 27.01 -7.97 -2.03
N GLY A 404 27.19 -9.30 -2.05
CA GLY A 404 26.39 -10.23 -2.84
C GLY A 404 26.87 -10.44 -4.28
N THR A 405 26.03 -11.08 -5.10
CA THR A 405 26.39 -11.53 -6.45
C THR A 405 25.95 -10.56 -7.54
N ARG A 406 26.47 -10.74 -8.76
CA ARG A 406 25.98 -10.01 -9.95
C ARG A 406 24.48 -10.22 -10.18
N LEU A 407 23.92 -11.37 -9.79
CA LEU A 407 22.48 -11.62 -9.85
C LEU A 407 21.73 -10.75 -8.82
N LYS A 408 22.22 -10.66 -7.58
CA LYS A 408 21.62 -9.79 -6.54
C LYS A 408 21.43 -8.36 -7.05
N HIS A 409 22.47 -7.82 -7.67
CA HIS A 409 22.51 -6.44 -8.16
C HIS A 409 21.61 -6.17 -9.38
N GLN A 410 20.93 -7.19 -9.94
CA GLN A 410 19.87 -6.95 -10.93
C GLN A 410 18.62 -6.33 -10.31
N HIS A 411 18.42 -6.51 -8.99
CA HIS A 411 17.39 -5.77 -8.26
C HIS A 411 17.94 -4.41 -7.83
N PRO A 412 17.19 -3.30 -8.06
CA PRO A 412 17.73 -1.96 -7.90
C PRO A 412 17.93 -1.55 -6.43
N ALA A 413 17.26 -2.24 -5.50
CA ALA A 413 17.26 -1.93 -4.07
C ALA A 413 17.44 -3.22 -3.26
N THR A 414 18.65 -3.52 -2.83
CA THR A 414 18.91 -4.71 -2.01
C THR A 414 19.57 -4.28 -0.70
N PHE A 415 19.17 -4.92 0.40
CA PHE A 415 19.89 -4.80 1.66
C PHE A 415 21.00 -5.87 1.74
N PRO A 416 21.98 -5.71 2.65
CA PRO A 416 23.11 -6.64 2.75
C PRO A 416 22.69 -8.07 3.11
N ASP A 417 23.39 -9.07 2.59
CA ASP A 417 23.04 -10.48 2.83
C ASP A 417 23.21 -10.88 4.32
N LYS A 418 24.11 -10.22 5.06
CA LYS A 418 24.34 -10.47 6.51
C LYS A 418 23.20 -9.97 7.39
N LEU A 419 22.43 -8.99 6.92
CA LEU A 419 21.36 -8.35 7.68
C LEU A 419 20.27 -9.37 8.06
N PRO A 420 19.61 -10.05 7.11
CA PRO A 420 18.62 -11.07 7.48
C PRO A 420 19.27 -12.26 8.18
N TYR A 421 20.51 -12.63 7.83
CA TYR A 421 21.24 -13.74 8.47
C TYR A 421 21.34 -13.54 9.99
N ASP A 422 21.74 -12.36 10.44
CA ASP A 422 21.84 -12.04 11.86
C ASP A 422 20.48 -12.04 12.57
N PHE A 423 19.43 -11.52 11.92
CA PHE A 423 18.09 -11.50 12.48
C PHE A 423 17.47 -12.90 12.58
N ILE A 424 17.68 -13.76 11.58
CA ILE A 424 17.18 -15.15 11.58
C ILE A 424 17.83 -15.95 12.71
N GLN A 425 19.15 -15.82 12.91
CA GLN A 425 19.83 -16.46 14.03
C GLN A 425 19.27 -16.03 15.39
N CYS A 426 18.90 -14.75 15.51
CA CYS A 426 18.43 -14.16 16.75
C CYS A 426 16.97 -14.48 17.06
N PHE A 427 16.08 -14.41 16.06
CA PHE A 427 14.64 -14.37 16.28
C PHE A 427 13.87 -15.55 15.65
N CYS A 428 14.50 -16.37 14.81
CA CYS A 428 13.85 -17.53 14.23
C CYS A 428 14.37 -18.84 14.87
N PRO A 429 13.48 -19.66 15.48
CA PRO A 429 13.88 -20.96 15.99
C PRO A 429 14.38 -21.88 14.87
N PRO A 430 15.14 -22.95 15.20
CA PRO A 430 15.40 -24.04 14.27
C PRO A 430 14.09 -24.54 13.63
N ASP A 431 14.12 -24.86 12.34
CA ASP A 431 12.96 -25.25 11.52
C ASP A 431 11.83 -24.21 11.40
N GLY A 432 12.00 -23.02 12.01
CA GLY A 432 11.04 -21.92 11.96
C GLY A 432 10.85 -21.35 10.55
N ILE A 433 9.74 -20.65 10.35
CA ILE A 433 9.36 -20.08 9.06
C ILE A 433 9.67 -18.57 9.04
N VAL A 434 10.57 -18.19 8.14
CA VAL A 434 10.93 -16.80 7.83
C VAL A 434 10.13 -16.31 6.63
N LEU A 435 9.47 -15.18 6.73
CA LEU A 435 8.70 -14.58 5.64
C LEU A 435 9.32 -13.24 5.21
N ASP A 436 9.37 -13.02 3.90
CA ASP A 436 9.59 -11.70 3.31
C ASP A 436 8.45 -11.37 2.33
N PRO A 437 7.52 -10.46 2.68
CA PRO A 437 6.42 -10.04 1.80
C PRO A 437 6.86 -9.17 0.62
N PHE A 438 8.13 -8.73 0.57
CA PHE A 438 8.70 -7.91 -0.49
C PHE A 438 10.09 -8.44 -0.88
N VAL A 439 10.12 -9.72 -1.28
CA VAL A 439 11.35 -10.53 -1.33
C VAL A 439 12.39 -10.01 -2.33
N GLY A 440 11.98 -9.29 -3.38
CA GLY A 440 12.87 -8.68 -4.37
C GLY A 440 13.85 -9.69 -4.96
N SER A 441 15.14 -9.54 -4.63
CA SER A 441 16.20 -10.45 -5.11
C SER A 441 16.33 -11.77 -4.34
N GLY A 442 15.51 -12.05 -3.33
CA GLY A 442 15.56 -13.33 -2.60
C GLY A 442 16.58 -13.40 -1.45
N THR A 443 17.16 -12.28 -1.01
CA THR A 443 18.20 -12.27 0.02
C THR A 443 17.73 -12.86 1.37
N THR A 444 16.52 -12.57 1.82
CA THR A 444 15.95 -13.18 3.05
C THR A 444 15.81 -14.70 2.93
N ALA A 445 15.35 -15.18 1.78
CA ALA A 445 15.19 -16.62 1.52
C ALA A 445 16.55 -17.35 1.50
N LEU A 446 17.57 -16.76 0.88
CA LEU A 446 18.92 -17.32 0.89
C LEU A 446 19.51 -17.42 2.30
N ALA A 447 19.35 -16.38 3.12
CA ALA A 447 19.81 -16.41 4.51
C ALA A 447 19.08 -17.48 5.34
N ALA A 448 17.78 -17.68 5.11
CA ALA A 448 17.02 -18.75 5.74
C ALA A 448 17.53 -20.15 5.34
N ILE A 449 17.79 -20.37 4.04
CA ILE A 449 18.36 -21.64 3.53
C ILE A 449 19.71 -21.93 4.21
N GLN A 450 20.60 -20.95 4.28
CA GLN A 450 21.93 -21.12 4.90
C GLN A 450 21.90 -21.43 6.39
N LEU A 451 20.82 -21.01 7.05
CA LEU A 451 20.59 -21.26 8.45
C LEU A 451 19.67 -22.46 8.67
N GLU A 452 19.32 -23.22 7.64
CA GLU A 452 18.43 -24.39 7.76
C GLU A 452 17.05 -24.01 8.35
N ARG A 453 16.52 -22.86 7.92
CA ARG A 453 15.16 -22.39 8.23
C ARG A 453 14.27 -22.51 7.00
N ASN A 454 12.98 -22.67 7.25
CA ASN A 454 11.99 -22.57 6.19
C ASN A 454 11.79 -21.11 5.78
N TYR A 455 11.50 -20.87 4.50
CA TYR A 455 11.24 -19.50 4.02
C TYR A 455 9.97 -19.38 3.19
N VAL A 456 9.41 -18.18 3.13
CA VAL A 456 8.42 -17.80 2.13
C VAL A 456 8.76 -16.40 1.64
N GLY A 457 8.87 -16.23 0.33
CA GLY A 457 9.05 -14.92 -0.30
C GLY A 457 7.82 -14.56 -1.13
N ILE A 458 7.39 -13.30 -1.09
CA ILE A 458 6.35 -12.77 -1.96
C ILE A 458 6.91 -11.56 -2.70
N ASP A 459 6.66 -11.46 -4.01
CA ASP A 459 6.86 -10.22 -4.76
C ASP A 459 5.72 -10.07 -5.76
N ILE A 460 5.31 -8.83 -6.00
CA ILE A 460 4.29 -8.53 -7.01
C ILE A 460 4.88 -8.56 -8.43
N SER A 461 6.19 -8.36 -8.55
CA SER A 461 6.91 -8.40 -9.82
C SER A 461 7.30 -9.84 -10.17
N ASP A 462 6.83 -10.31 -11.32
CA ASP A 462 7.19 -11.59 -11.90
C ASP A 462 8.69 -11.67 -12.19
N ILE A 463 9.28 -10.59 -12.72
CA ILE A 463 10.72 -10.48 -12.99
C ILE A 463 11.53 -10.68 -11.70
N TYR A 464 11.10 -10.11 -10.57
CA TYR A 464 11.81 -10.26 -9.30
C TYR A 464 11.57 -11.62 -8.65
N CYS A 465 10.38 -12.19 -8.80
CA CYS A 465 10.14 -13.58 -8.42
C CYS A 465 11.07 -14.55 -9.16
N GLU A 466 11.23 -14.41 -10.47
CA GLU A 466 12.14 -15.24 -11.26
C GLU A 466 13.61 -15.00 -10.88
N LEU A 467 14.00 -13.75 -10.61
CA LEU A 467 15.33 -13.42 -10.11
C LEU A 467 15.62 -14.10 -8.76
N ALA A 468 14.69 -14.01 -7.81
CA ALA A 468 14.82 -14.64 -6.50
C ALA A 468 14.96 -16.16 -6.62
N LYS A 469 14.10 -16.82 -7.43
CA LYS A 469 14.19 -18.27 -7.70
C LYS A 469 15.52 -18.64 -8.33
N LYS A 470 15.99 -17.86 -9.30
CA LYS A 470 17.29 -18.09 -9.95
C LYS A 470 18.45 -17.99 -8.96
N ARG A 471 18.47 -16.95 -8.12
CA ARG A 471 19.47 -16.79 -7.06
C ARG A 471 19.43 -17.93 -6.06
N ILE A 472 18.25 -18.33 -5.59
CA ILE A 472 18.07 -19.47 -4.69
C ILE A 472 18.65 -20.75 -5.30
N LYS A 473 18.37 -21.01 -6.59
CA LYS A 473 18.89 -22.19 -7.29
C LYS A 473 20.41 -22.18 -7.44
N GLU A 474 20.98 -21.05 -7.82
CA GLU A 474 22.42 -20.93 -8.12
C GLU A 474 23.28 -20.77 -6.86
N GLU A 475 22.80 -20.02 -5.86
CA GLU A 475 23.56 -19.67 -4.67
C GLU A 475 23.19 -20.55 -3.47
N GLY A 476 21.95 -21.03 -3.37
CA GLY A 476 21.48 -21.85 -2.24
C GLY A 476 22.03 -23.28 -2.22
N ALA A 477 22.45 -23.81 -3.38
CA ALA A 477 23.12 -25.11 -3.49
C ALA A 477 24.60 -25.05 -3.11
N ILE A 478 25.20 -23.86 -3.17
CA ILE A 478 26.58 -23.65 -2.79
C ILE A 478 26.56 -23.46 -1.27
N ASN A 479 27.09 -24.43 -0.53
CA ASN A 479 27.28 -24.35 0.92
C ASN A 479 28.40 -23.35 1.28
N ARG A 480 28.43 -22.19 0.60
CA ARG A 480 29.25 -21.05 0.95
C ARG A 480 28.59 -20.42 2.17
N LYS A 481 29.22 -20.57 3.32
CA LYS A 481 29.07 -19.58 4.39
C LYS A 481 29.43 -18.22 3.77
N LEU A 482 28.42 -17.41 3.49
CA LEU A 482 28.62 -16.04 3.00
C LEU A 482 29.31 -15.16 4.06
N PHE A 483 29.41 -15.64 5.32
CA PHE A 483 29.74 -14.84 6.50
C PHE A 483 30.54 -15.57 7.57
#